data_AF-A0A3C0W867-F1
#
_entry.id   AF-A0A3C0W867-F1
#
_cell.length_a   1.000
_cell.length_b   1.000
_cell.length_c   1.000
_cell.angle_alpha   90.00
_cell.angle_beta   90.00
_cell.angle_gamma   90.00
#
_symmetry.space_group_name_H-M   'P 1'
#
loop_
_entity.id
_entity.type
_entity.pdbx_description
1 polymer ?
#
loop_
_entity_poly.entity_id
_entity_poly.type
_entity_poly.pdbx_seq_one_letter_code
_entity_poly.pdbx_strand_id
1 'polypeptide(L)'
;MDFTLTERERSFQARVRAFMAEKVRPRVAAVHAEIAEGDRWAAPLPSIEALKVEARAAGLWNLFMPPAPEGMDEPDDFEFTGERLTNLEYALCAEEMGRIEWASEVFNCSAPDTGNMEVLHRYGTPEHKAMWLTPLMNGEIRSAFLMTEPAVASSDATNIQTQIRRDGDHYVINGRKWWSSGAGDPRCRIAIVMGKTDPDAKTYRQQSMILVPMDAPGVKIERPLSVYGYDHAPHGHMEVSLTDVRVPVENILLGEGRGFEIAQGRLGPGRIHHCMRTIGAAEEALEAMARRLMSRVAFGKRIGEHSVWEERVARARIDIEMTRLLCLKAADMMDRAGNKAAKDEIAMIKVQAPMMALRIIDDAIQAHGGGGVSQDFELAAAWAGIRTLRFADGPDEVHNRAIARAELGKYEDVSAPRPV
;
A
#
# COMPACT_ATOMS: atom_id res chain seq x y z
N MET A 1 -24.24 -7.47 -16.46
CA MET A 1 -23.27 -7.61 -15.36
C MET A 1 -24.01 -8.22 -14.19
N ASP A 2 -23.47 -9.30 -13.64
CA ASP A 2 -23.94 -9.85 -12.37
C ASP A 2 -23.02 -9.34 -11.27
N PHE A 3 -23.58 -8.65 -10.28
CA PHE A 3 -22.84 -8.10 -9.13
C PHE A 3 -23.06 -8.95 -7.87
N THR A 4 -23.66 -10.13 -8.03
CA THR A 4 -23.88 -11.06 -6.93
C THR A 4 -22.55 -11.66 -6.51
N LEU A 5 -22.12 -11.37 -5.29
CA LEU A 5 -20.93 -12.00 -4.72
C LEU A 5 -21.13 -13.52 -4.61
N THR A 6 -20.09 -14.25 -5.01
CA THR A 6 -19.95 -15.68 -4.77
C THR A 6 -19.98 -15.99 -3.27
N GLU A 7 -20.20 -17.26 -2.92
CA GLU A 7 -20.20 -17.68 -1.52
C GLU A 7 -18.86 -17.40 -0.82
N ARG A 8 -17.74 -17.63 -1.52
CA ARG A 8 -16.39 -17.43 -0.99
C ARG A 8 -16.09 -15.95 -0.77
N GLU A 9 -16.39 -15.09 -1.75
CA GLU A 9 -16.29 -13.63 -1.63
C GLU A 9 -17.10 -13.09 -0.44
N ARG A 10 -18.37 -13.50 -0.34
CA ARG A 10 -19.27 -13.11 0.75
C ARG A 10 -18.76 -13.60 2.11
N SER A 11 -18.28 -14.84 2.17
CA SER A 11 -17.77 -15.45 3.40
C SER A 11 -16.56 -14.71 3.95
N PHE A 12 -15.54 -14.47 3.11
CA PHE A 12 -14.34 -13.75 3.55
C PHE A 12 -14.63 -12.29 3.90
N GLN A 13 -15.42 -11.58 3.09
CA GLN A 13 -15.86 -10.22 3.42
C GLN A 13 -16.57 -10.18 4.77
N ALA A 14 -17.52 -11.09 5.01
CA ALA A 14 -18.28 -11.15 6.26
C ALA A 14 -17.40 -11.48 7.47
N ARG A 15 -16.45 -12.43 7.33
CA ARG A 15 -15.51 -12.80 8.40
C ARG A 15 -14.59 -11.64 8.77
N VAL A 16 -14.00 -10.96 7.79
CA VAL A 16 -13.15 -9.79 8.04
C VAL A 16 -13.97 -8.66 8.65
N ARG A 17 -15.16 -8.35 8.11
CA ARG A 17 -16.05 -7.32 8.67
C ARG A 17 -16.43 -7.61 10.13
N ALA A 18 -16.79 -8.86 10.44
CA ALA A 18 -17.12 -9.28 11.81
C ALA A 18 -15.91 -9.12 12.74
N PHE A 19 -14.73 -9.60 12.32
CA PHE A 19 -13.50 -9.45 13.09
C PHE A 19 -13.15 -7.96 13.32
N MET A 20 -13.31 -7.12 12.29
CA MET A 20 -13.13 -5.67 12.39
C MET A 20 -14.07 -5.05 13.43
N ALA A 21 -15.35 -5.42 13.43
CA ALA A 21 -16.35 -4.88 14.34
C ALA A 21 -16.17 -5.38 15.80
N GLU A 22 -15.91 -6.67 15.98
CA GLU A 22 -15.90 -7.33 17.29
C GLU A 22 -14.54 -7.29 17.99
N LYS A 23 -13.45 -7.25 17.22
CA LYS A 23 -12.08 -7.37 17.73
C LYS A 23 -11.25 -6.12 17.50
N VAL A 24 -11.23 -5.57 16.30
CA VAL A 24 -10.34 -4.44 15.96
C VAL A 24 -10.89 -3.10 16.46
N ARG A 25 -12.14 -2.75 16.13
CA ARG A 25 -12.73 -1.45 16.49
C ARG A 25 -12.76 -1.18 18.00
N PRO A 26 -13.04 -2.16 18.88
CA PRO A 26 -12.97 -1.95 20.32
C PRO A 26 -11.55 -1.67 20.87
N ARG A 27 -10.49 -1.85 20.06
CA ARG A 27 -9.08 -1.67 20.46
C ARG A 27 -8.51 -0.33 20.01
N VAL A 28 -9.22 0.44 19.18
CA VAL A 28 -8.75 1.74 18.66
C VAL A 28 -8.31 2.67 19.78
N ALA A 29 -9.14 2.86 20.81
CA ALA A 29 -8.80 3.72 21.95
C ALA A 29 -7.55 3.23 22.72
N ALA A 30 -7.40 1.91 22.88
CA ALA A 30 -6.24 1.32 23.55
C ALA A 30 -4.96 1.52 22.72
N VAL A 31 -5.02 1.30 21.40
CA VAL A 31 -3.89 1.55 20.48
C VAL A 31 -3.47 3.03 20.53
N HIS A 32 -4.42 3.97 20.54
CA HIS A 32 -4.09 5.40 20.64
C HIS A 32 -3.45 5.75 22.00
N ALA A 33 -3.94 5.16 23.10
CA ALA A 33 -3.34 5.34 24.42
C ALA A 33 -1.92 4.76 24.48
N GLU A 34 -1.69 3.55 23.95
CA GLU A 34 -0.36 2.93 23.86
C GLU A 34 0.65 3.83 23.15
N ILE A 35 0.24 4.46 22.04
CA ILE A 35 1.09 5.40 21.28
C ILE A 35 1.28 6.72 22.04
N ALA A 36 0.24 7.25 22.68
CA ALA A 36 0.29 8.56 23.33
C ALA A 36 1.05 8.57 24.66
N GLU A 37 0.93 7.50 25.45
CA GLU A 37 1.48 7.40 26.81
C GLU A 37 2.87 6.74 26.84
N GLY A 38 3.17 5.90 25.84
CA GLY A 38 4.44 5.20 25.71
C GLY A 38 5.53 6.00 24.99
N ASP A 39 6.65 5.34 24.70
CA ASP A 39 7.52 5.78 23.62
C ASP A 39 6.76 5.58 22.31
N ARG A 40 6.44 6.69 21.63
CA ARG A 40 5.67 6.70 20.37
C ARG A 40 6.28 5.77 19.32
N TRP A 41 7.60 5.57 19.36
CA TRP A 41 8.36 4.73 18.44
C TRP A 41 8.57 3.31 18.93
N ALA A 42 8.07 2.97 20.13
CA ALA A 42 8.07 1.61 20.61
C ALA A 42 7.09 0.77 19.78
N ALA A 43 7.65 -0.19 19.04
CA ALA A 43 6.92 -1.29 18.44
C ALA A 43 7.52 -2.61 18.97
N PRO A 44 6.73 -3.70 18.99
CA PRO A 44 5.33 -3.78 18.58
C PRO A 44 4.35 -3.23 19.64
N LEU A 45 3.17 -2.81 19.20
CA LEU A 45 2.08 -2.42 20.08
C LEU A 45 1.36 -3.66 20.64
N PRO A 46 1.27 -3.85 21.98
CA PRO A 46 0.66 -5.03 22.58
C PRO A 46 -0.77 -5.31 22.10
N SER A 47 -1.58 -4.27 21.93
CA SER A 47 -2.96 -4.41 21.43
C SER A 47 -3.01 -4.98 20.00
N ILE A 48 -2.07 -4.60 19.13
CA ILE A 48 -1.99 -5.13 17.76
C ILE A 48 -1.50 -6.58 17.77
N GLU A 49 -0.49 -6.91 18.58
CA GLU A 49 0.05 -8.28 18.65
C GLU A 49 -0.97 -9.29 19.18
N ALA A 50 -1.77 -8.91 20.18
CA ALA A 50 -2.86 -9.76 20.66
C ALA A 50 -3.88 -10.05 19.55
N LEU A 51 -4.23 -9.03 18.75
CA LEU A 51 -5.14 -9.18 17.63
C LEU A 51 -4.57 -10.07 16.52
N LYS A 52 -3.26 -10.04 16.26
CA LYS A 52 -2.60 -10.92 15.27
C LYS A 52 -2.76 -12.39 15.63
N VAL A 53 -2.64 -12.74 16.91
CA VAL A 53 -2.86 -14.12 17.40
C VAL A 53 -4.31 -14.55 17.14
N GLU A 54 -5.29 -13.71 17.48
CA GLU A 54 -6.71 -13.98 17.24
C GLU A 54 -7.02 -14.09 15.75
N ALA A 55 -6.48 -13.20 14.91
CA ALA A 55 -6.67 -13.20 13.45
C ALA A 55 -6.09 -14.46 12.81
N ARG A 56 -4.89 -14.88 13.21
CA ARG A 56 -4.29 -16.14 12.73
C ARG A 56 -5.12 -17.35 13.14
N ALA A 57 -5.57 -17.43 14.39
CA ALA A 57 -6.42 -18.51 14.87
C ALA A 57 -7.77 -18.57 14.12
N ALA A 58 -8.27 -17.42 13.67
CA ALA A 58 -9.48 -17.31 12.87
C ALA A 58 -9.27 -17.59 11.37
N GLY A 59 -8.05 -17.93 10.92
CA GLY A 59 -7.74 -18.14 9.50
C GLY A 59 -7.80 -16.85 8.67
N LEU A 60 -7.54 -15.69 9.29
CA LEU A 60 -7.52 -14.37 8.65
C LEU A 60 -6.08 -13.84 8.61
N TRP A 61 -5.21 -14.52 7.87
CA TRP A 61 -3.77 -14.24 7.85
C TRP A 61 -3.19 -14.38 6.44
N ASN A 62 -2.31 -13.46 6.04
CA ASN A 62 -1.70 -13.42 4.71
C ASN A 62 -2.72 -13.46 3.55
N LEU A 63 -3.86 -12.77 3.71
CA LEU A 63 -4.98 -12.81 2.76
C LEU A 63 -4.69 -12.16 1.40
N PHE A 64 -3.58 -11.43 1.28
CA PHE A 64 -3.26 -10.57 0.14
C PHE A 64 -2.62 -11.29 -1.04
N MET A 65 -2.09 -12.50 -0.85
CA MET A 65 -1.33 -13.20 -1.89
C MET A 65 -2.27 -14.01 -2.77
N PRO A 66 -2.43 -13.67 -4.06
CA PRO A 66 -3.29 -14.44 -4.94
C PRO A 66 -2.70 -15.81 -5.29
N PRO A 67 -3.54 -16.76 -5.73
CA PRO A 67 -3.05 -17.97 -6.36
C PRO A 67 -2.27 -17.62 -7.63
N ALA A 68 -1.39 -18.53 -8.08
CA ALA A 68 -0.77 -18.38 -9.38
C ALA A 68 -1.88 -18.26 -10.47
N PRO A 69 -1.73 -17.37 -11.46
CA PRO A 69 -2.67 -17.29 -12.56
C PRO A 69 -2.84 -18.65 -13.25
N GLU A 70 -4.04 -18.94 -13.74
CA GLU A 70 -4.33 -20.20 -14.43
C GLU A 70 -3.35 -20.42 -15.58
N GLY A 71 -2.65 -21.57 -15.56
CA GLY A 71 -1.63 -21.93 -16.56
C GLY A 71 -0.23 -21.36 -16.32
N MET A 72 0.03 -20.73 -15.17
CA MET A 72 1.38 -20.42 -14.70
C MET A 72 1.74 -21.32 -13.51
N ASP A 73 2.87 -22.03 -13.61
CA ASP A 73 3.43 -22.77 -12.49
C ASP A 73 3.95 -21.80 -11.41
N GLU A 74 3.91 -22.25 -10.16
CA GLU A 74 4.68 -21.59 -9.10
C GLU A 74 6.16 -21.53 -9.51
N PRO A 75 6.87 -20.44 -9.18
CA PRO A 75 8.25 -20.28 -9.62
C PRO A 75 9.20 -21.33 -9.03
N ASP A 76 8.83 -21.96 -7.91
CA ASP A 76 9.53 -23.06 -7.26
C ASP A 76 8.61 -23.82 -6.28
N ASP A 77 9.17 -24.81 -5.58
CA ASP A 77 8.47 -25.66 -4.60
C ASP A 77 8.13 -24.94 -3.28
N PHE A 78 8.31 -23.61 -3.19
CA PHE A 78 7.99 -22.87 -1.97
C PHE A 78 6.48 -22.67 -1.81
N GLU A 79 5.92 -23.26 -0.77
CA GLU A 79 4.50 -23.08 -0.42
C GLU A 79 4.28 -21.77 0.35
N PHE A 80 3.59 -20.82 -0.27
CA PHE A 80 3.16 -19.60 0.42
C PHE A 80 1.98 -19.91 1.36
N THR A 81 2.18 -19.77 2.67
CA THR A 81 1.12 -20.04 3.66
C THR A 81 0.11 -18.90 3.74
N GLY A 82 -1.13 -19.18 3.35
CA GLY A 82 -2.28 -18.28 3.42
C GLY A 82 -3.48 -18.87 2.66
N GLU A 83 -4.62 -18.18 2.68
CA GLU A 83 -5.86 -18.64 2.04
C GLU A 83 -5.84 -18.57 0.49
N ARG A 84 -4.83 -17.89 -0.07
CA ARG A 84 -4.64 -17.68 -1.51
C ARG A 84 -5.92 -17.12 -2.17
N LEU A 85 -6.40 -15.99 -1.67
CA LEU A 85 -7.59 -15.31 -2.21
C LEU A 85 -7.28 -14.70 -3.57
N THR A 86 -8.22 -14.75 -4.52
CA THR A 86 -8.06 -13.97 -5.75
C THR A 86 -7.94 -12.47 -5.45
N ASN A 87 -7.43 -11.67 -6.40
CA ASN A 87 -7.36 -10.23 -6.23
C ASN A 87 -8.77 -9.65 -5.96
N LEU A 88 -9.80 -10.19 -6.62
CA LEU A 88 -11.18 -9.77 -6.43
C LEU A 88 -11.71 -10.12 -5.02
N GLU A 89 -11.45 -11.34 -4.54
CA GLU A 89 -11.82 -11.77 -3.18
C GLU A 89 -11.10 -10.92 -2.11
N TYR A 90 -9.81 -10.66 -2.31
CA TYR A 90 -9.03 -9.82 -1.41
C TYR A 90 -9.48 -8.35 -1.44
N ALA A 91 -9.98 -7.85 -2.59
CA ALA A 91 -10.47 -6.47 -2.71
C ALA A 91 -11.54 -6.14 -1.67
N LEU A 92 -12.49 -7.06 -1.48
CA LEU A 92 -13.57 -6.93 -0.52
C LEU A 92 -13.07 -6.94 0.92
N CYS A 93 -12.02 -7.71 1.20
CA CYS A 93 -11.40 -7.78 2.51
C CYS A 93 -10.58 -6.53 2.82
N ALA A 94 -9.76 -6.08 1.87
CA ALA A 94 -8.90 -4.91 1.99
C ALA A 94 -9.72 -3.62 2.16
N GLU A 95 -10.90 -3.53 1.55
CA GLU A 95 -11.84 -2.43 1.80
C GLU A 95 -12.27 -2.36 3.28
N GLU A 96 -12.63 -3.49 3.89
CA GLU A 96 -12.98 -3.51 5.33
C GLU A 96 -11.78 -3.18 6.21
N MET A 97 -10.59 -3.68 5.87
CA MET A 97 -9.34 -3.34 6.57
C MET A 97 -8.99 -1.85 6.46
N GLY A 98 -9.43 -1.18 5.39
CA GLY A 98 -9.17 0.24 5.15
C GLY A 98 -9.97 1.20 6.03
N ARG A 99 -10.97 0.70 6.76
CA ARG A 99 -11.79 1.52 7.68
C ARG A 99 -11.02 2.00 8.91
N ILE A 100 -9.90 1.36 9.24
CA ILE A 100 -9.01 1.72 10.35
C ILE A 100 -7.57 1.60 9.84
N GLU A 101 -6.80 2.68 9.92
CA GLU A 101 -5.49 2.81 9.25
C GLU A 101 -4.53 1.64 9.53
N TRP A 102 -4.40 1.24 10.79
CA TRP A 102 -3.46 0.19 11.23
C TRP A 102 -4.02 -1.25 11.09
N ALA A 103 -5.30 -1.43 10.73
CA ALA A 103 -5.94 -2.73 10.82
C ALA A 103 -5.38 -3.78 9.85
N SER A 104 -4.81 -3.36 8.72
CA SER A 104 -4.15 -4.30 7.81
C SER A 104 -2.97 -5.05 8.46
N GLU A 105 -2.30 -4.47 9.45
CA GLU A 105 -1.21 -5.15 10.16
C GLU A 105 -1.71 -6.35 10.98
N VAL A 106 -2.94 -6.30 11.51
CA VAL A 106 -3.56 -7.39 12.27
C VAL A 106 -3.69 -8.67 11.44
N PHE A 107 -3.87 -8.54 10.13
CA PHE A 107 -4.04 -9.66 9.19
C PHE A 107 -2.76 -9.99 8.40
N ASN A 108 -1.62 -9.38 8.77
CA ASN A 108 -0.36 -9.40 8.01
C ASN A 108 -0.48 -8.93 6.55
N CYS A 109 -1.36 -7.96 6.34
CA CYS A 109 -1.74 -7.41 5.04
C CYS A 109 -1.28 -5.95 4.84
N SER A 110 -0.45 -5.40 5.73
CA SER A 110 0.02 -4.02 5.66
C SER A 110 1.17 -3.82 4.66
N ALA A 111 1.22 -2.61 4.08
CA ALA A 111 2.40 -2.15 3.35
C ALA A 111 3.49 -1.71 4.35
N PRO A 112 4.79 -1.75 3.97
CA PRO A 112 5.33 -2.21 2.69
C PRO A 112 5.55 -3.73 2.61
N ASP A 113 5.27 -4.49 3.68
CA ASP A 113 5.61 -5.91 3.80
C ASP A 113 4.92 -6.80 2.78
N THR A 114 3.65 -6.57 2.46
CA THR A 114 2.95 -7.34 1.42
C THR A 114 3.67 -7.28 0.06
N GLY A 115 4.08 -6.09 -0.37
CA GLY A 115 4.85 -5.93 -1.60
C GLY A 115 6.26 -6.55 -1.51
N ASN A 116 6.90 -6.50 -0.35
CA ASN A 116 8.21 -7.14 -0.14
C ASN A 116 8.10 -8.68 -0.14
N MET A 117 7.07 -9.24 0.50
CA MET A 117 6.75 -10.66 0.49
C MET A 117 6.47 -11.16 -0.93
N GLU A 118 5.74 -10.39 -1.74
CA GLU A 118 5.49 -10.72 -3.14
C GLU A 118 6.77 -10.71 -3.99
N VAL A 119 7.67 -9.73 -3.77
CA VAL A 119 8.98 -9.71 -4.44
C VAL A 119 9.81 -10.94 -4.08
N LEU A 120 9.89 -11.29 -2.79
CA LEU A 120 10.63 -12.46 -2.33
C LEU A 120 10.02 -13.76 -2.85
N HIS A 121 8.69 -13.86 -2.88
CA HIS A 121 7.99 -15.05 -3.38
C HIS A 121 8.24 -15.27 -4.89
N ARG A 122 8.25 -14.20 -5.69
CA ARG A 122 8.42 -14.29 -7.16
C ARG A 122 9.87 -14.34 -7.63
N TYR A 123 10.76 -13.65 -6.93
CA TYR A 123 12.11 -13.35 -7.44
C TYR A 123 13.24 -13.73 -6.48
N GLY A 124 12.91 -14.14 -5.25
CA GLY A 124 13.88 -14.60 -4.28
C GLY A 124 14.32 -16.04 -4.54
N THR A 125 15.56 -16.36 -4.18
CA THR A 125 16.05 -17.75 -4.17
C THR A 125 15.43 -18.53 -2.98
N PRO A 126 15.56 -19.87 -2.94
CA PRO A 126 15.15 -20.64 -1.77
C PRO A 126 15.74 -20.14 -0.46
N GLU A 127 17.00 -19.67 -0.46
CA GLU A 127 17.66 -19.09 0.70
C GLU A 127 17.06 -17.75 1.09
N HIS A 128 16.72 -16.87 0.12
CA HIS A 128 16.00 -15.64 0.41
C HIS A 128 14.65 -15.91 1.05
N LYS A 129 13.93 -16.91 0.53
CA LYS A 129 12.61 -17.27 1.03
C LYS A 129 12.68 -17.83 2.45
N ALA A 130 13.61 -18.75 2.71
CA ALA A 130 13.82 -19.31 4.04
C ALA A 130 14.24 -18.24 5.07
N MET A 131 15.16 -17.34 4.70
CA MET A 131 15.71 -16.35 5.62
C MET A 131 14.79 -15.16 5.86
N TRP A 132 14.03 -14.72 4.84
CA TRP A 132 13.29 -13.46 4.89
C TRP A 132 11.79 -13.61 4.66
N LEU A 133 11.37 -14.42 3.68
CA LEU A 133 9.94 -14.57 3.38
C LEU A 133 9.21 -15.30 4.49
N THR A 134 9.73 -16.43 4.97
CA THR A 134 9.13 -17.21 6.06
C THR A 134 8.86 -16.36 7.33
N PRO A 135 9.85 -15.65 7.90
CA PRO A 135 9.59 -14.83 9.08
C PRO A 135 8.68 -13.62 8.80
N LEU A 136 8.68 -13.06 7.58
CA LEU A 136 7.69 -12.04 7.18
C LEU A 136 6.27 -12.61 7.12
N MET A 137 6.09 -13.78 6.51
CA MET A 137 4.79 -14.48 6.46
C MET A 137 4.30 -14.86 7.86
N ASN A 138 5.23 -15.13 8.79
CA ASN A 138 4.92 -15.39 10.19
C ASN A 138 4.69 -14.10 11.01
N GLY A 139 4.88 -12.91 10.45
CA GLY A 139 4.76 -11.64 11.18
C GLY A 139 5.80 -11.45 12.29
N GLU A 140 6.89 -12.22 12.27
CA GLU A 140 7.97 -12.18 13.26
C GLU A 140 8.91 -11.00 13.03
N ILE A 141 9.11 -10.65 11.76
CA ILE A 141 9.89 -9.48 11.34
C ILE A 141 9.04 -8.56 10.46
N ARG A 142 9.56 -7.36 10.25
CA ARG A 142 9.06 -6.36 9.31
C ARG A 142 10.15 -6.06 8.28
N SER A 143 9.79 -5.33 7.25
CA SER A 143 10.67 -4.97 6.15
C SER A 143 10.41 -3.56 5.65
N ALA A 144 11.38 -3.02 4.91
CA ALA A 144 11.27 -1.71 4.28
C ALA A 144 11.57 -1.79 2.77
N PHE A 145 11.10 -0.81 2.01
CA PHE A 145 11.48 -0.64 0.61
C PHE A 145 12.15 0.71 0.38
N LEU A 146 13.39 0.64 -0.09
CA LEU A 146 14.32 1.76 -0.17
C LEU A 146 14.57 2.11 -1.63
N MET A 147 13.63 2.86 -2.21
CA MET A 147 13.71 3.31 -3.62
C MET A 147 13.96 4.81 -3.72
N THR A 148 13.08 5.62 -3.14
CA THR A 148 13.08 7.09 -3.30
C THR A 148 14.33 7.72 -2.70
N GLU A 149 14.90 8.68 -3.42
CA GLU A 149 16.09 9.44 -3.01
C GLU A 149 15.74 10.93 -2.84
N PRO A 150 16.31 11.62 -1.84
CA PRO A 150 16.03 13.05 -1.63
C PRO A 150 16.71 13.95 -2.66
N ALA A 151 17.83 13.52 -3.24
CA ALA A 151 18.64 14.34 -4.14
C ALA A 151 18.13 14.38 -5.59
N VAL A 152 17.18 13.50 -5.95
CA VAL A 152 16.70 13.37 -7.34
C VAL A 152 15.19 13.20 -7.41
N ALA A 153 14.60 13.62 -8.54
CA ALA A 153 13.20 13.41 -8.86
C ALA A 153 12.93 11.91 -9.11
N SER A 154 12.64 11.17 -8.04
CA SER A 154 12.53 9.72 -8.02
C SER A 154 11.25 9.17 -8.67
N SER A 155 10.31 10.05 -9.08
CA SER A 155 9.14 9.67 -9.87
C SER A 155 9.53 9.13 -11.25
N ASP A 156 10.67 9.59 -11.79
CA ASP A 156 11.38 8.90 -12.86
C ASP A 156 12.48 8.01 -12.24
N ALA A 157 12.21 6.70 -12.19
CA ALA A 157 13.12 5.73 -11.59
C ALA A 157 14.50 5.65 -12.30
N THR A 158 14.64 6.19 -13.51
CA THR A 158 15.93 6.25 -14.21
C THR A 158 16.90 7.22 -13.52
N ASN A 159 16.37 8.18 -12.75
CA ASN A 159 17.16 9.18 -12.02
C ASN A 159 17.83 8.63 -10.76
N ILE A 160 17.44 7.46 -10.23
CA ILE A 160 18.05 6.84 -9.05
C ILE A 160 19.59 6.80 -9.18
N GLN A 161 20.30 7.17 -8.13
CA GLN A 161 21.77 7.32 -8.12
C GLN A 161 22.49 6.48 -7.06
N THR A 162 21.77 5.90 -6.08
CA THR A 162 22.38 5.00 -5.08
C THR A 162 23.21 3.94 -5.80
N GLN A 163 24.50 3.89 -5.49
CA GLN A 163 25.46 3.01 -6.15
C GLN A 163 25.45 1.64 -5.48
N ILE A 164 25.45 0.58 -6.29
CA ILE A 164 25.65 -0.81 -5.87
C ILE A 164 26.84 -1.34 -6.68
N ARG A 165 28.04 -1.29 -6.09
CA ARG A 165 29.28 -1.69 -6.78
C ARG A 165 29.68 -3.10 -6.35
N ARG A 166 29.89 -4.01 -7.30
CA ARG A 166 30.46 -5.32 -7.00
C ARG A 166 31.93 -5.19 -6.58
N ASP A 167 32.31 -5.93 -5.55
CA ASP A 167 33.64 -5.98 -4.95
C ASP A 167 33.95 -7.42 -4.53
N GLY A 168 34.39 -8.23 -5.49
CA GLY A 168 34.61 -9.67 -5.31
C GLY A 168 33.30 -10.44 -5.10
N ASP A 169 33.20 -11.10 -3.96
CA ASP A 169 32.05 -11.86 -3.46
C ASP A 169 31.04 -11.00 -2.67
N HIS A 170 31.22 -9.67 -2.65
CA HIS A 170 30.29 -8.73 -2.02
C HIS A 170 29.84 -7.63 -2.98
N TYR A 171 28.74 -6.96 -2.64
CA TYR A 171 28.40 -5.62 -3.13
C TYR A 171 28.68 -4.58 -2.04
N VAL A 172 29.14 -3.40 -2.47
CA VAL A 172 29.29 -2.20 -1.63
C VAL A 172 28.26 -1.18 -2.06
N ILE A 173 27.43 -0.74 -1.12
CA ILE A 173 26.27 0.12 -1.38
C ILE A 173 26.50 1.50 -0.74
N ASN A 174 26.35 2.55 -1.56
CA ASN A 174 26.50 3.94 -1.14
C ASN A 174 25.36 4.79 -1.67
N GLY A 175 24.67 5.50 -0.77
CA GLY A 175 23.57 6.38 -1.16
C GLY A 175 22.72 6.87 0.01
N ARG A 176 21.64 7.56 -0.32
CA ARG A 176 20.69 8.10 0.65
C ARG A 176 19.27 7.90 0.16
N LYS A 177 18.44 7.29 0.99
CA LYS A 177 17.04 6.95 0.73
C LYS A 177 16.15 7.68 1.71
N TRP A 178 14.92 7.95 1.31
CA TRP A 178 13.92 8.56 2.20
C TRP A 178 12.52 8.07 1.86
N TRP A 179 11.54 8.35 2.72
CA TRP A 179 10.21 7.77 2.67
C TRP A 179 10.22 6.23 2.78
N SER A 180 11.18 5.70 3.55
CA SER A 180 11.29 4.27 3.85
C SER A 180 10.33 3.91 4.98
N SER A 181 9.08 3.62 4.62
CA SER A 181 8.01 3.30 5.57
C SER A 181 8.33 2.06 6.40
N GLY A 182 8.06 2.10 7.72
CA GLY A 182 8.30 0.97 8.62
C GLY A 182 9.76 0.73 9.01
N ALA A 183 10.73 1.42 8.41
CA ALA A 183 12.15 1.21 8.70
C ALA A 183 12.56 1.57 10.13
N GLY A 184 11.74 2.35 10.84
CA GLY A 184 11.93 2.69 12.25
C GLY A 184 11.49 1.62 13.24
N ASP A 185 10.67 0.65 12.80
CA ASP A 185 10.21 -0.43 13.67
C ASP A 185 11.43 -1.31 14.04
N PRO A 186 11.68 -1.61 15.33
CA PRO A 186 12.80 -2.47 15.74
C PRO A 186 12.73 -3.89 15.16
N ARG A 187 11.54 -4.33 14.72
CA ARG A 187 11.34 -5.59 14.00
C ARG A 187 11.66 -5.48 12.51
N CYS A 188 11.92 -4.29 11.97
CA CYS A 188 12.35 -4.13 10.58
C CYS A 188 13.76 -4.69 10.41
N ARG A 189 13.86 -5.95 9.97
CA ARG A 189 15.15 -6.67 9.88
C ARG A 189 15.76 -6.60 8.49
N ILE A 190 14.97 -6.31 7.45
CA ILE A 190 15.42 -6.40 6.05
C ILE A 190 14.86 -5.25 5.20
N ALA A 191 15.72 -4.67 4.36
CA ALA A 191 15.32 -3.73 3.33
C ALA A 191 15.52 -4.33 1.94
N ILE A 192 14.57 -4.08 1.05
CA ILE A 192 14.79 -4.21 -0.40
C ILE A 192 15.25 -2.84 -0.92
N VAL A 193 16.51 -2.74 -1.36
CA VAL A 193 17.12 -1.50 -1.83
C VAL A 193 17.20 -1.50 -3.35
N MET A 194 16.75 -0.42 -3.99
CA MET A 194 16.95 -0.19 -5.42
C MET A 194 18.12 0.78 -5.65
N GLY A 195 19.05 0.41 -6.53
CA GLY A 195 20.22 1.24 -6.87
C GLY A 195 20.82 0.87 -8.22
N LYS A 196 21.76 1.68 -8.71
CA LYS A 196 22.48 1.48 -9.97
C LYS A 196 23.65 0.51 -9.79
N THR A 197 23.62 -0.59 -10.52
CA THR A 197 24.73 -1.57 -10.63
C THR A 197 25.62 -1.29 -11.83
N ASP A 198 25.04 -0.82 -12.94
CA ASP A 198 25.78 -0.50 -14.18
C ASP A 198 25.24 0.80 -14.81
N PRO A 199 25.90 1.95 -14.59
CA PRO A 199 25.50 3.23 -15.18
C PRO A 199 25.64 3.31 -16.71
N ASP A 200 26.42 2.40 -17.32
CA ASP A 200 26.72 2.40 -18.76
C ASP A 200 25.81 1.44 -19.55
N ALA A 201 25.06 0.58 -18.85
CA ALA A 201 24.03 -0.26 -19.44
C ALA A 201 22.89 0.56 -20.08
N LYS A 202 22.06 -0.11 -20.89
CA LYS A 202 20.81 0.49 -21.41
C LYS A 202 19.95 1.01 -20.25
N THR A 203 19.31 2.16 -20.42
CA THR A 203 18.61 2.93 -19.35
C THR A 203 17.75 2.09 -18.39
N TYR A 204 16.98 1.12 -18.88
CA TYR A 204 16.10 0.26 -18.07
C TYR A 204 16.76 -1.02 -17.53
N ARG A 205 18.09 -1.12 -17.64
CA ARG A 205 18.94 -2.21 -17.15
C ARG A 205 20.08 -1.72 -16.26
N GLN A 206 20.08 -0.45 -15.88
CA GLN A 206 21.14 0.13 -15.05
C GLN A 206 20.96 -0.18 -13.56
N GLN A 207 19.73 -0.46 -13.15
CA GLN A 207 19.34 -0.64 -11.75
C GLN A 207 19.07 -2.10 -11.42
N SER A 208 19.35 -2.45 -10.16
CA SER A 208 19.06 -3.74 -9.56
C SER A 208 18.31 -3.56 -8.24
N MET A 209 17.72 -4.64 -7.72
CA MET A 209 17.25 -4.71 -6.34
C MET A 209 18.11 -5.67 -5.53
N ILE A 210 18.44 -5.29 -4.31
CA ILE A 210 19.32 -6.04 -3.42
C ILE A 210 18.76 -6.06 -2.00
N LEU A 211 18.90 -7.20 -1.32
CA LEU A 211 18.51 -7.39 0.07
C LEU A 211 19.59 -6.82 1.00
N VAL A 212 19.21 -5.93 1.92
CA VAL A 212 20.12 -5.30 2.88
C VAL A 212 19.58 -5.48 4.30
N PRO A 213 20.22 -6.31 5.14
CA PRO A 213 19.89 -6.41 6.55
C PRO A 213 19.98 -5.04 7.22
N MET A 214 19.00 -4.69 8.05
CA MET A 214 18.93 -3.36 8.68
C MET A 214 20.02 -3.12 9.73
N ASP A 215 20.66 -4.18 10.22
CA ASP A 215 21.81 -4.15 11.13
C ASP A 215 23.17 -4.25 10.43
N ALA A 216 23.19 -4.26 9.09
CA ALA A 216 24.44 -4.26 8.34
C ALA A 216 25.26 -2.99 8.65
N PRO A 217 26.58 -3.10 8.91
CA PRO A 217 27.42 -1.94 9.14
C PRO A 217 27.31 -0.92 8.00
N GLY A 218 27.12 0.36 8.35
CA GLY A 218 26.93 1.44 7.38
C GLY A 218 25.47 1.80 7.07
N VAL A 219 24.50 1.00 7.51
CA VAL A 219 23.08 1.37 7.50
C VAL A 219 22.81 2.27 8.69
N LYS A 220 22.21 3.44 8.45
CA LYS A 220 21.82 4.37 9.51
C LYS A 220 20.50 5.04 9.21
N ILE A 221 19.57 4.94 10.16
CA ILE A 221 18.33 5.73 10.17
C ILE A 221 18.68 7.14 10.65
N GLU A 222 18.51 8.13 9.78
CA GLU A 222 18.88 9.52 10.07
C GLU A 222 17.79 10.25 10.87
N ARG A 223 16.52 10.11 10.45
CA ARG A 223 15.38 10.75 11.10
C ARG A 223 14.03 10.22 10.57
N PRO A 224 12.94 10.40 11.33
CA PRO A 224 11.58 10.29 10.81
C PRO A 224 11.19 11.50 9.95
N LEU A 225 10.18 11.29 9.10
CA LEU A 225 9.54 12.29 8.25
C LEU A 225 8.07 12.44 8.67
N SER A 226 7.59 13.68 8.77
CA SER A 226 6.19 13.98 9.09
C SER A 226 5.36 14.29 7.85
N VAL A 227 4.08 13.95 7.89
CA VAL A 227 3.07 14.27 6.88
C VAL A 227 2.07 15.23 7.51
N TYR A 228 2.07 16.51 7.10
CA TYR A 228 1.22 17.55 7.70
C TYR A 228 1.33 17.63 9.25
N GLY A 229 2.48 17.28 9.81
CA GLY A 229 2.72 17.25 11.26
C GLY A 229 2.43 15.90 11.93
N TYR A 230 1.82 14.93 11.23
CA TYR A 230 1.67 13.55 11.71
C TYR A 230 2.97 12.78 11.49
N ASP A 231 3.49 12.12 12.53
CA ASP A 231 4.71 11.31 12.49
C ASP A 231 4.46 9.85 12.06
N HIS A 232 3.20 9.40 12.09
CA HIS A 232 2.76 8.03 11.85
C HIS A 232 3.44 6.99 12.74
N ALA A 233 3.86 7.38 13.94
CA ALA A 233 4.48 6.46 14.88
C ALA A 233 3.50 5.35 15.32
N PRO A 234 3.97 4.11 15.57
CA PRO A 234 5.36 3.67 15.52
C PRO A 234 5.85 3.28 14.12
N HIS A 235 4.96 3.20 13.12
CA HIS A 235 5.30 2.76 11.76
C HIS A 235 6.28 3.72 11.06
N GLY A 236 5.88 4.99 10.95
CA GLY A 236 6.64 6.11 10.43
C GLY A 236 7.20 5.95 9.02
N HIS A 237 7.96 6.97 8.62
CA HIS A 237 8.70 7.01 7.37
C HIS A 237 10.10 7.55 7.63
N MET A 238 11.13 6.76 7.31
CA MET A 238 12.50 7.12 7.66
C MET A 238 13.30 7.63 6.47
N GLU A 239 14.22 8.53 6.77
CA GLU A 239 15.39 8.81 5.97
C GLU A 239 16.54 7.89 6.39
N VAL A 240 17.18 7.22 5.43
CA VAL A 240 18.20 6.19 5.65
C VAL A 240 19.42 6.49 4.81
N SER A 241 20.60 6.55 5.42
CA SER A 241 21.88 6.60 4.72
C SER A 241 22.51 5.21 4.65
N LEU A 242 23.15 4.93 3.51
CA LEU A 242 23.93 3.72 3.25
C LEU A 242 25.37 4.18 2.97
N THR A 243 26.30 3.85 3.85
CA THR A 243 27.72 4.24 3.74
C THR A 243 28.59 2.99 3.79
N ASP A 244 29.17 2.63 2.65
CA ASP A 244 29.99 1.43 2.48
C ASP A 244 29.35 0.14 3.02
N VAL A 245 28.04 0.03 2.87
CA VAL A 245 27.29 -1.16 3.31
C VAL A 245 27.71 -2.35 2.46
N ARG A 246 28.27 -3.38 3.10
CA ARG A 246 28.72 -4.60 2.43
C ARG A 246 27.74 -5.74 2.63
N VAL A 247 27.29 -6.34 1.54
CA VAL A 247 26.43 -7.55 1.55
C VAL A 247 26.95 -8.58 0.56
N PRO A 248 26.73 -9.90 0.79
CA PRO A 248 27.13 -10.94 -0.15
C PRO A 248 26.51 -10.77 -1.54
N VAL A 249 27.15 -11.29 -2.60
CA VAL A 249 26.61 -11.20 -3.97
C VAL A 249 25.28 -11.93 -4.14
N GLU A 250 25.03 -12.93 -3.30
CA GLU A 250 23.80 -13.72 -3.26
C GLU A 250 22.60 -12.87 -2.82
N ASN A 251 22.80 -11.71 -2.20
CA ASN A 251 21.69 -10.82 -1.80
C ASN A 251 21.01 -10.12 -2.99
N ILE A 252 21.56 -10.21 -4.20
CA ILE A 252 20.94 -9.64 -5.40
C ILE A 252 19.63 -10.41 -5.72
N LEU A 253 18.55 -9.68 -5.98
CA LEU A 253 17.28 -10.30 -6.38
C LEU A 253 17.25 -10.48 -7.90
N LEU A 254 16.95 -11.70 -8.35
CA LEU A 254 16.84 -12.13 -9.76
C LEU A 254 18.12 -11.99 -10.63
N GLY A 255 18.94 -10.96 -10.41
CA GLY A 255 20.19 -10.69 -11.10
C GLY A 255 20.41 -9.20 -11.36
N GLU A 256 21.64 -8.85 -11.76
CA GLU A 256 22.00 -7.48 -12.11
C GLU A 256 21.17 -6.94 -13.30
N GLY A 257 20.78 -5.67 -13.23
CA GLY A 257 19.99 -4.97 -14.25
C GLY A 257 18.51 -5.34 -14.29
N ARG A 258 18.01 -6.14 -13.33
CA ARG A 258 16.61 -6.57 -13.24
C ARG A 258 15.74 -5.70 -12.34
N GLY A 259 16.24 -4.56 -11.87
CA GLY A 259 15.54 -3.70 -10.91
C GLY A 259 14.21 -3.15 -11.43
N PHE A 260 14.14 -2.73 -12.70
CA PHE A 260 12.88 -2.25 -13.29
C PHE A 260 11.82 -3.36 -13.42
N GLU A 261 12.24 -4.57 -13.75
CA GLU A 261 11.34 -5.72 -13.88
C GLU A 261 10.71 -6.07 -12.53
N ILE A 262 11.52 -6.15 -11.48
CA ILE A 262 11.04 -6.41 -10.12
C ILE A 262 10.12 -5.28 -9.65
N ALA A 263 10.47 -4.01 -9.91
CA ALA A 263 9.64 -2.86 -9.54
C ALA A 263 8.25 -2.92 -10.21
N GLN A 264 8.19 -3.28 -11.50
CA GLN A 264 6.92 -3.42 -12.22
C GLN A 264 6.08 -4.58 -11.67
N GLY A 265 6.72 -5.71 -11.36
CA GLY A 265 6.06 -6.88 -10.77
C GLY A 265 5.45 -6.59 -9.40
N ARG A 266 6.17 -5.83 -8.56
CA ARG A 266 5.76 -5.41 -7.21
C ARG A 266 4.64 -4.37 -7.20
N LEU A 267 4.78 -3.31 -8.01
CA LEU A 267 3.94 -2.12 -7.88
C LEU A 267 2.52 -2.31 -8.43
N GLY A 268 2.26 -3.32 -9.26
CA GLY A 268 0.90 -3.60 -9.75
C GLY A 268 -0.07 -3.92 -8.61
N PRO A 269 0.15 -5.03 -7.85
CA PRO A 269 -0.74 -5.41 -6.75
C PRO A 269 -0.70 -4.43 -5.57
N GLY A 270 0.47 -3.87 -5.25
CA GLY A 270 0.58 -2.84 -4.22
C GLY A 270 -0.37 -1.65 -4.45
N ARG A 271 -0.47 -1.16 -5.69
CA ARG A 271 -1.37 -0.05 -6.05
C ARG A 271 -2.83 -0.40 -5.81
N ILE A 272 -3.28 -1.59 -6.21
CA ILE A 272 -4.68 -1.97 -6.04
C ILE A 272 -5.02 -2.17 -4.56
N HIS A 273 -4.12 -2.75 -3.76
CA HIS A 273 -4.32 -2.93 -2.31
C HIS A 273 -4.51 -1.59 -1.58
N HIS A 274 -3.73 -0.56 -1.96
CA HIS A 274 -3.92 0.79 -1.44
C HIS A 274 -5.27 1.39 -1.85
N CYS A 275 -5.71 1.18 -3.10
CA CYS A 275 -6.98 1.69 -3.59
C CYS A 275 -8.18 1.04 -2.87
N MET A 276 -8.14 -0.27 -2.64
CA MET A 276 -9.16 -1.01 -1.89
C MET A 276 -9.33 -0.42 -0.49
N ARG A 277 -8.22 -0.26 0.25
CA ARG A 277 -8.24 0.36 1.58
C ARG A 277 -8.74 1.80 1.57
N THR A 278 -8.39 2.56 0.53
CA THR A 278 -8.80 3.97 0.38
C THR A 278 -10.33 4.10 0.26
N ILE A 279 -11.00 3.13 -0.39
CA ILE A 279 -12.47 3.07 -0.44
C ILE A 279 -13.05 2.84 0.96
N GLY A 280 -12.43 1.97 1.77
CA GLY A 280 -12.79 1.75 3.17
C GLY A 280 -12.71 3.02 4.02
N ALA A 281 -11.63 3.79 3.87
CA ALA A 281 -11.47 5.08 4.55
C ALA A 281 -12.54 6.10 4.12
N ALA A 282 -12.93 6.12 2.84
CA ALA A 282 -14.01 6.97 2.35
C ALA A 282 -15.39 6.57 2.91
N GLU A 283 -15.67 5.27 3.06
CA GLU A 283 -16.88 4.77 3.72
C GLU A 283 -16.94 5.18 5.20
N GLU A 284 -15.83 5.06 5.93
CA GLU A 284 -15.73 5.50 7.32
C GLU A 284 -15.99 7.01 7.46
N ALA A 285 -15.41 7.82 6.55
CA ALA A 285 -15.62 9.27 6.52
C ALA A 285 -17.06 9.65 6.17
N LEU A 286 -17.69 8.97 5.21
CA LEU A 286 -19.09 9.18 4.85
C LEU A 286 -20.03 8.83 6.02
N GLU A 287 -19.77 7.73 6.72
CA GLU A 287 -20.53 7.35 7.91
C GLU A 287 -20.39 8.41 9.01
N ALA A 288 -19.17 8.85 9.32
CA ALA A 288 -18.91 9.90 10.29
C ALA A 288 -19.61 11.21 9.91
N MET A 289 -19.53 11.60 8.64
CA MET A 289 -20.24 12.76 8.09
C MET A 289 -21.75 12.65 8.32
N ALA A 290 -22.38 11.56 7.88
CA ALA A 290 -23.83 11.38 8.01
C ALA A 290 -24.28 11.41 9.49
N ARG A 291 -23.57 10.71 10.38
CA ARG A 291 -23.86 10.71 11.83
C ARG A 291 -23.75 12.13 12.41
N ARG A 292 -22.74 12.90 12.01
CA ARG A 292 -22.54 14.28 12.48
C ARG A 292 -23.64 15.21 11.99
N LEU A 293 -24.00 15.12 10.70
CA LEU A 293 -25.04 15.93 10.08
C LEU A 293 -26.41 15.73 10.74
N MET A 294 -26.72 14.50 11.15
CA MET A 294 -28.00 14.15 11.77
C MET A 294 -28.06 14.42 13.28
N SER A 295 -26.92 14.59 13.95
CA SER A 295 -26.84 14.75 15.42
C SER A 295 -26.65 16.19 15.90
N ARG A 296 -26.53 17.15 14.98
CA ARG A 296 -26.30 18.57 15.28
C ARG A 296 -27.37 19.44 14.63
N VAL A 297 -27.71 20.55 15.30
CA VAL A 297 -28.69 21.53 14.84
C VAL A 297 -28.01 22.88 14.66
N ALA A 298 -28.23 23.50 13.51
CA ALA A 298 -27.77 24.86 13.21
C ALA A 298 -28.84 25.58 12.40
N PHE A 299 -29.08 26.85 12.75
CA PHE A 299 -30.09 27.68 12.09
C PHE A 299 -31.50 27.05 12.10
N GLY A 300 -31.90 26.45 13.23
CA GLY A 300 -33.26 25.95 13.45
C GLY A 300 -33.58 24.56 12.87
N LYS A 301 -32.65 23.89 12.20
CA LYS A 301 -32.81 22.51 11.69
C LYS A 301 -31.53 21.68 11.84
N ARG A 302 -31.64 20.37 11.71
CA ARG A 302 -30.45 19.50 11.68
C ARG A 302 -29.54 19.94 10.53
N ILE A 303 -28.22 19.79 10.73
CA ILE A 303 -27.26 20.20 9.69
C ILE A 303 -27.55 19.47 8.37
N GLY A 304 -27.89 18.18 8.43
CA GLY A 304 -28.26 17.39 7.24
C GLY A 304 -29.52 17.87 6.50
N GLU A 305 -30.37 18.71 7.09
CA GLU A 305 -31.57 19.27 6.43
C GLU A 305 -31.27 20.53 5.61
N HIS A 306 -30.01 20.98 5.54
CA HIS A 306 -29.57 22.04 4.62
C HIS A 306 -29.18 21.39 3.28
N SER A 307 -29.78 21.85 2.17
CA SER A 307 -29.70 21.22 0.84
C SER A 307 -28.28 20.99 0.32
N VAL A 308 -27.30 21.81 0.72
CA VAL A 308 -25.88 21.60 0.39
C VAL A 308 -25.38 20.20 0.82
N TRP A 309 -25.92 19.66 1.91
CA TRP A 309 -25.55 18.34 2.42
C TRP A 309 -26.25 17.21 1.69
N GLU A 310 -27.43 17.44 1.12
CA GLU A 310 -28.09 16.44 0.26
C GLU A 310 -27.21 16.15 -0.96
N GLU A 311 -26.70 17.19 -1.63
CA GLU A 311 -25.82 17.04 -2.78
C GLU A 311 -24.49 16.37 -2.40
N ARG A 312 -23.82 16.83 -1.33
CA ARG A 312 -22.51 16.28 -0.91
C ARG A 312 -22.61 14.81 -0.51
N VAL A 313 -23.62 14.43 0.27
CA VAL A 313 -23.83 13.03 0.67
C VAL A 313 -24.17 12.17 -0.54
N ALA A 314 -25.03 12.64 -1.44
CA ALA A 314 -25.37 11.92 -2.66
C ALA A 314 -24.13 11.72 -3.56
N ARG A 315 -23.34 12.77 -3.76
CA ARG A 315 -22.10 12.73 -4.54
C ARG A 315 -21.09 11.77 -3.94
N ALA A 316 -20.89 11.82 -2.62
CA ALA A 316 -20.00 10.91 -1.91
C ALA A 316 -20.38 9.44 -2.14
N ARG A 317 -21.66 9.09 -1.97
CA ARG A 317 -22.14 7.72 -2.22
C ARG A 317 -21.94 7.30 -3.68
N ILE A 318 -22.32 8.14 -4.63
CA ILE A 318 -22.16 7.85 -6.07
C ILE A 318 -20.68 7.60 -6.40
N ASP A 319 -19.78 8.46 -5.92
CA ASP A 319 -18.37 8.40 -6.27
C ASP A 319 -17.65 7.23 -5.60
N ILE A 320 -18.06 6.84 -4.38
CA ILE A 320 -17.61 5.60 -3.74
C ILE A 320 -17.99 4.39 -4.60
N GLU A 321 -19.25 4.27 -5.02
CA GLU A 321 -19.68 3.12 -5.84
C GLU A 321 -18.96 3.06 -7.19
N MET A 322 -18.83 4.17 -7.90
CA MET A 322 -18.09 4.21 -9.18
C MET A 322 -16.62 3.80 -9.00
N THR A 323 -15.99 4.30 -7.94
CA THR A 323 -14.58 3.99 -7.65
C THR A 323 -14.41 2.53 -7.22
N ARG A 324 -15.33 1.99 -6.41
CA ARG A 324 -15.35 0.57 -6.04
C ARG A 324 -15.47 -0.33 -7.26
N LEU A 325 -16.41 -0.04 -8.16
CA LEU A 325 -16.58 -0.83 -9.38
C LEU A 325 -15.34 -0.78 -10.30
N LEU A 326 -14.68 0.39 -10.41
CA LEU A 326 -13.41 0.49 -11.13
C LEU A 326 -12.31 -0.37 -10.48
N CYS A 327 -12.25 -0.38 -9.14
CA CYS A 327 -11.29 -1.19 -8.40
C CYS A 327 -11.55 -2.70 -8.58
N LEU A 328 -12.81 -3.14 -8.48
CA LEU A 328 -13.20 -4.53 -8.68
C LEU A 328 -12.97 -4.97 -10.14
N LYS A 329 -13.21 -4.09 -11.12
CA LYS A 329 -12.84 -4.35 -12.52
C LYS A 329 -11.33 -4.59 -12.66
N ALA A 330 -10.50 -3.75 -12.05
CA ALA A 330 -9.05 -3.92 -12.10
C ALA A 330 -8.63 -5.27 -11.49
N ALA A 331 -9.23 -5.65 -10.37
CA ALA A 331 -8.97 -6.92 -9.69
C ALA A 331 -9.37 -8.14 -10.54
N ASP A 332 -10.58 -8.15 -11.10
CA ASP A 332 -11.05 -9.20 -12.02
C ASP A 332 -10.12 -9.36 -13.24
N MET A 333 -9.68 -8.24 -13.81
CA MET A 333 -8.74 -8.27 -14.94
C MET A 333 -7.36 -8.80 -14.55
N MET A 334 -6.88 -8.52 -13.33
CA MET A 334 -5.65 -9.10 -12.81
C MET A 334 -5.78 -10.62 -12.64
N ASP A 335 -6.90 -11.09 -12.09
CA ASP A 335 -7.16 -12.51 -11.89
C ASP A 335 -7.24 -13.28 -13.21
N ARG A 336 -7.88 -12.69 -14.23
CA ARG A 336 -8.14 -13.37 -15.51
C ARG A 336 -7.02 -13.24 -16.55
N ALA A 337 -6.31 -12.12 -16.55
CA ALA A 337 -5.36 -11.77 -17.62
C ALA A 337 -3.98 -11.30 -17.10
N GLY A 338 -3.80 -11.25 -15.78
CA GLY A 338 -2.56 -10.83 -15.14
C GLY A 338 -2.32 -9.32 -15.12
N ASN A 339 -1.39 -8.89 -14.27
CA ASN A 339 -1.11 -7.48 -13.98
C ASN A 339 -0.71 -6.66 -15.22
N LYS A 340 -0.05 -7.27 -16.20
CA LYS A 340 0.39 -6.59 -17.42
C LYS A 340 -0.81 -6.19 -18.30
N ALA A 341 -1.84 -7.03 -18.38
CA ALA A 341 -3.05 -6.73 -19.13
C ALA A 341 -3.92 -5.70 -18.40
N ALA A 342 -3.97 -5.74 -17.07
CA ALA A 342 -4.72 -4.81 -16.22
C ALA A 342 -3.99 -3.47 -15.94
N LYS A 343 -2.84 -3.21 -16.59
CA LYS A 343 -1.97 -2.06 -16.26
C LYS A 343 -2.70 -0.71 -16.35
N ASP A 344 -3.62 -0.57 -17.29
CA ASP A 344 -4.33 0.69 -17.53
C ASP A 344 -5.41 0.88 -16.47
N GLU A 345 -6.17 -0.16 -16.13
CA GLU A 345 -7.11 -0.17 -14.99
C GLU A 345 -6.44 0.11 -13.66
N ILE A 346 -5.27 -0.49 -13.41
CA ILE A 346 -4.46 -0.23 -12.20
C ILE A 346 -4.05 1.25 -12.14
N ALA A 347 -3.62 1.84 -13.27
CA ALA A 347 -3.28 3.26 -13.32
C ALA A 347 -4.51 4.15 -13.10
N MET A 348 -5.66 3.83 -13.70
CA MET A 348 -6.90 4.58 -13.53
C MET A 348 -7.35 4.60 -12.06
N ILE A 349 -7.39 3.44 -11.39
CA ILE A 349 -7.83 3.39 -10.00
C ILE A 349 -6.82 4.07 -9.06
N LYS A 350 -5.52 3.98 -9.35
CA LYS A 350 -4.46 4.63 -8.57
C LYS A 350 -4.58 6.16 -8.55
N VAL A 351 -5.15 6.75 -9.60
CA VAL A 351 -5.50 8.19 -9.63
C VAL A 351 -6.85 8.44 -8.96
N GLN A 352 -7.87 7.67 -9.32
CA GLN A 352 -9.25 7.94 -8.92
C GLN A 352 -9.50 7.75 -7.43
N ALA A 353 -8.99 6.68 -6.83
CA ALA A 353 -9.27 6.32 -5.44
C ALA A 353 -8.84 7.38 -4.42
N PRO A 354 -7.57 7.85 -4.38
CA PRO A 354 -7.16 8.86 -3.42
C PRO A 354 -7.84 10.21 -3.65
N MET A 355 -8.10 10.61 -4.90
CA MET A 355 -8.82 11.87 -5.17
C MET A 355 -10.26 11.82 -4.65
N MET A 356 -10.97 10.70 -4.88
CA MET A 356 -12.32 10.49 -4.37
C MET A 356 -12.35 10.56 -2.84
N ALA A 357 -11.47 9.81 -2.18
CA ALA A 357 -11.45 9.74 -0.72
C ALA A 357 -11.10 11.10 -0.09
N LEU A 358 -10.11 11.83 -0.62
CA LEU A 358 -9.73 13.15 -0.09
C LEU A 358 -10.89 14.15 -0.09
N ARG A 359 -11.69 14.19 -1.16
CA ARG A 359 -12.83 15.09 -1.23
C ARG A 359 -13.91 14.70 -0.21
N ILE A 360 -14.20 13.41 -0.06
CA ILE A 360 -15.21 12.94 0.90
C ILE A 360 -14.76 13.17 2.34
N ILE A 361 -13.48 12.92 2.63
CA ILE A 361 -12.92 13.17 3.96
C ILE A 361 -12.93 14.68 4.25
N ASP A 362 -12.62 15.54 3.28
CA ASP A 362 -12.69 17.00 3.44
C ASP A 362 -14.13 17.48 3.72
N ASP A 363 -15.13 16.94 3.02
CA ASP A 363 -16.54 17.19 3.32
C ASP A 363 -16.93 16.71 4.73
N ALA A 364 -16.39 15.56 5.17
CA ALA A 364 -16.60 15.05 6.52
C ALA A 364 -15.95 15.95 7.58
N ILE A 365 -14.75 16.48 7.33
CA ILE A 365 -14.08 17.48 8.19
C ILE A 365 -14.98 18.73 8.30
N GLN A 366 -15.48 19.23 7.17
CA GLN A 366 -16.35 20.39 7.14
C GLN A 366 -17.66 20.15 7.91
N ALA A 367 -18.24 18.95 7.84
CA ALA A 367 -19.44 18.57 8.59
C ALA A 367 -19.20 18.58 10.12
N HIS A 368 -17.95 18.34 10.55
CA HIS A 368 -17.56 18.36 11.95
C HIS A 368 -17.20 19.76 12.47
N GLY A 369 -17.05 20.75 11.58
CA GLY A 369 -16.62 22.10 11.92
C GLY A 369 -15.21 22.10 12.51
N GLY A 370 -14.95 22.93 13.53
CA GLY A 370 -13.63 22.99 14.18
C GLY A 370 -13.15 21.66 14.78
N GLY A 371 -14.07 20.73 15.10
CA GLY A 371 -13.69 19.39 15.55
C GLY A 371 -13.11 18.52 14.44
N GLY A 372 -13.49 18.75 13.17
CA GLY A 372 -13.00 17.92 12.06
C GLY A 372 -11.49 18.04 11.82
N VAL A 373 -10.89 19.15 12.27
CA VAL A 373 -9.44 19.41 12.18
C VAL A 373 -8.70 19.13 13.50
N SER A 374 -9.40 18.66 14.53
CA SER A 374 -8.80 18.33 15.83
C SER A 374 -8.51 16.83 15.96
N GLN A 375 -7.81 16.47 17.04
CA GLN A 375 -7.51 15.09 17.42
C GLN A 375 -8.71 14.32 18.01
N ASP A 376 -9.87 14.96 18.18
CA ASP A 376 -11.06 14.29 18.73
C ASP A 376 -11.70 13.34 17.70
N PHE A 377 -11.31 13.46 16.43
CA PHE A 377 -11.78 12.64 15.32
C PHE A 377 -10.59 12.26 14.42
N GLU A 378 -10.67 11.08 13.80
CA GLU A 378 -9.62 10.57 12.91
C GLU A 378 -9.59 11.26 11.52
N LEU A 379 -10.48 12.23 11.27
CA LEU A 379 -10.70 12.77 9.92
C LEU A 379 -9.47 13.53 9.37
N ALA A 380 -8.82 14.35 10.19
CA ALA A 380 -7.64 15.10 9.77
C ALA A 380 -6.43 14.18 9.52
N ALA A 381 -6.22 13.19 10.38
CA ALA A 381 -5.19 12.16 10.21
C ALA A 381 -5.46 11.32 8.95
N ALA A 382 -6.69 10.85 8.76
CA ALA A 382 -7.10 10.11 7.56
C ALA A 382 -6.89 10.93 6.28
N TRP A 383 -7.25 12.21 6.27
CA TRP A 383 -7.01 13.08 5.12
C TRP A 383 -5.52 13.20 4.81
N ALA A 384 -4.69 13.46 5.82
CA ALA A 384 -3.25 13.58 5.67
C ALA A 384 -2.62 12.27 5.16
N GLY A 385 -3.05 11.14 5.71
CA GLY A 385 -2.64 9.79 5.29
C GLY A 385 -2.99 9.52 3.83
N ILE A 386 -4.26 9.68 3.43
CA ILE A 386 -4.69 9.47 2.03
C ILE A 386 -4.00 10.47 1.09
N ARG A 387 -3.66 11.69 1.53
CA ARG A 387 -2.97 12.68 0.71
C ARG A 387 -1.62 12.19 0.23
N THR A 388 -0.95 11.34 1.01
CA THR A 388 0.32 10.69 0.61
C THR A 388 0.15 9.72 -0.56
N LEU A 389 -1.02 9.08 -0.71
CA LEU A 389 -1.28 8.08 -1.76
C LEU A 389 -1.39 8.69 -3.15
N ARG A 390 -1.46 10.02 -3.28
CA ARG A 390 -1.28 10.74 -4.56
C ARG A 390 0.18 10.88 -4.98
N PHE A 391 1.13 10.47 -4.12
CA PHE A 391 2.57 10.50 -4.36
C PHE A 391 3.21 9.11 -4.26
N ALA A 392 2.83 8.34 -3.22
CA ALA A 392 3.28 6.96 -3.03
C ALA A 392 2.90 6.08 -4.24
N ASP A 393 3.76 5.11 -4.57
CA ASP A 393 3.63 4.21 -5.72
C ASP A 393 3.44 4.91 -7.09
N GLY A 394 3.92 6.15 -7.19
CA GLY A 394 3.90 6.98 -8.38
C GLY A 394 2.89 8.13 -8.26
N PRO A 395 3.30 9.37 -8.56
CA PRO A 395 2.40 10.52 -8.57
C PRO A 395 1.28 10.40 -9.61
N ASP A 396 0.15 11.04 -9.35
CA ASP A 396 -1.01 11.05 -10.24
C ASP A 396 -0.62 11.43 -11.68
N GLU A 397 0.27 12.42 -11.86
CA GLU A 397 0.69 12.92 -13.17
C GLU A 397 1.43 11.86 -13.99
N VAL A 398 2.17 10.97 -13.33
CA VAL A 398 2.87 9.86 -14.00
C VAL A 398 1.86 8.82 -14.49
N HIS A 399 0.83 8.53 -13.69
CA HIS A 399 -0.25 7.62 -14.07
C HIS A 399 -1.14 8.22 -15.15
N ASN A 400 -1.53 9.48 -15.03
CA ASN A 400 -2.28 10.22 -16.05
C ASN A 400 -1.55 10.23 -17.40
N ARG A 401 -0.22 10.42 -17.39
CA ARG A 401 0.58 10.31 -18.63
C ARG A 401 0.51 8.92 -19.24
N ALA A 402 0.56 7.85 -18.42
CA ALA A 402 0.46 6.49 -18.90
C ALA A 402 -0.93 6.21 -19.51
N ILE A 403 -1.99 6.61 -18.82
CA ILE A 403 -3.39 6.50 -19.29
C ILE A 403 -3.57 7.26 -20.61
N ALA A 404 -3.14 8.53 -20.67
CA ALA A 404 -3.28 9.35 -21.87
C ALA A 404 -2.52 8.75 -23.07
N ARG A 405 -1.31 8.20 -22.87
CA ARG A 405 -0.56 7.52 -23.93
C ARG A 405 -1.26 6.24 -24.40
N ALA A 406 -1.79 5.45 -23.47
CA ALA A 406 -2.53 4.24 -23.82
C ALA A 406 -3.80 4.56 -24.61
N GLU A 407 -4.50 5.64 -24.26
CA GLU A 407 -5.73 6.05 -24.95
C GLU A 407 -5.44 6.64 -26.33
N LEU A 408 -4.53 7.61 -26.43
CA LEU A 408 -4.18 8.26 -27.70
C LEU A 408 -3.52 7.27 -28.67
N GLY A 409 -2.74 6.31 -28.18
CA GLY A 409 -2.09 5.28 -28.98
C GLY A 409 -3.07 4.41 -29.78
N LYS A 410 -4.35 4.30 -29.37
CA LYS A 410 -5.41 3.60 -30.11
C LYS A 410 -5.78 4.30 -31.43
N TYR A 411 -5.41 5.57 -31.58
CA TYR A 411 -5.83 6.45 -32.67
C TYR A 411 -4.65 7.03 -33.47
N GLU A 412 -3.41 6.56 -33.26
CA GLU A 412 -2.23 7.07 -33.99
C GLU A 412 -2.30 6.80 -35.50
N ASP A 413 -3.06 5.78 -35.93
CA ASP A 413 -3.39 5.59 -37.35
C ASP A 413 -4.58 6.45 -37.77
N VAL A 414 -4.29 7.73 -38.04
CA VAL A 414 -5.26 8.73 -38.50
C VAL A 414 -5.77 8.46 -39.93
N SER A 415 -5.24 7.43 -40.62
CA SER A 415 -5.67 7.03 -41.96
C SER A 415 -6.86 6.06 -41.95
N ALA A 416 -7.21 5.50 -40.78
CA ALA A 416 -8.38 4.67 -40.62
C ALA A 416 -9.67 5.48 -40.90
N PRO A 417 -10.63 4.95 -41.68
CA PRO A 417 -11.87 5.65 -41.96
C PRO A 417 -12.62 5.94 -40.66
N ARG A 418 -13.17 7.16 -40.54
CA ARG A 418 -14.01 7.54 -39.41
C ARG A 418 -15.16 6.52 -39.29
N PRO A 419 -15.43 5.96 -38.10
CA PRO A 419 -16.66 5.22 -37.88
C PRO A 419 -17.82 6.18 -38.18
N VAL A 420 -18.71 5.78 -39.09
CA VAL A 420 -19.94 6.50 -39.45
C VAL A 420 -21.00 6.27 -38.38
#